data_AF-A0A956HU37-F1
#
_entry.id   AF-A0A956HU37-F1
#
_cell.length_a   1.000
_cell.length_b   1.000
_cell.length_c   1.000
_cell.angle_alpha   90.00
_cell.angle_beta   90.00
_cell.angle_gamma   90.00
#
_symmetry.space_group_name_H-M   'P 1'
#
loop_
_entity.id
_entity.type
_entity.pdbx_description
1 polymer ?
#
loop_
_entity_poly.entity_id
_entity_poly.type
_entity_poly.pdbx_seq_one_letter_code
_entity_poly.pdbx_strand_id
1 'polypeptide(L)'
;VKIDPKSIGVGQYQHDVQQALLGRKLHEVVESCVNRVGVELNTASAPLLAYVAGVGGTLAKKIVAHRDRVGAFASRAALREVGGLGPKTFEQAAGFLRVRESENPLDRSAVHPERYALVERMAADLGVAVEQLVGNADLARRVDISRYVSAEVGEPTL
;
A
#
# COMPACT_ATOMS: atom_id res chain seq x y z
N VAL A 1 12.28 -9.20 -6.19
CA VAL A 1 12.59 -8.23 -5.11
C VAL A 1 13.80 -8.58 -4.24
N LYS A 2 14.15 -9.86 -4.03
CA LYS A 2 15.37 -10.23 -3.25
C LYS A 2 16.67 -10.20 -4.05
N ILE A 3 16.57 -10.08 -5.38
CA ILE A 3 17.68 -10.06 -6.34
C ILE A 3 17.73 -8.64 -6.92
N ASP A 4 18.93 -8.13 -7.18
CA ASP A 4 19.11 -6.88 -7.93
C ASP A 4 18.36 -6.99 -9.26
N PRO A 5 17.45 -6.05 -9.60
CA PRO A 5 16.70 -6.09 -10.84
C PRO A 5 17.56 -6.30 -12.11
N LYS A 6 18.79 -5.79 -12.13
CA LYS A 6 19.73 -6.00 -13.25
C LYS A 6 20.20 -7.44 -13.40
N SER A 7 20.26 -8.17 -12.29
CA SER A 7 20.72 -9.56 -12.26
C SER A 7 19.62 -10.56 -12.66
N ILE A 8 18.41 -10.07 -12.98
CA ILE A 8 17.30 -10.92 -13.45
C ILE A 8 17.55 -11.42 -14.89
N GLY A 9 18.38 -10.74 -15.67
CA GLY A 9 18.59 -11.07 -17.08
C GLY A 9 17.43 -10.57 -17.94
N VAL A 10 17.38 -9.26 -18.17
CA VAL A 10 16.23 -8.59 -18.80
C VAL A 10 16.33 -8.46 -20.32
N GLY A 11 17.44 -8.90 -20.92
CA GLY A 11 17.62 -8.89 -22.37
C GLY A 11 19.02 -9.32 -22.82
N GLN A 12 19.14 -9.64 -24.11
CA GLN A 12 20.36 -10.19 -24.72
C GLN A 12 21.58 -9.26 -24.60
N TYR A 13 21.38 -7.95 -24.76
CA TYR A 13 22.43 -6.93 -24.72
C TYR A 13 22.35 -6.05 -23.46
N GLN A 14 21.84 -6.59 -22.35
CA GLN A 14 21.64 -5.81 -21.12
C GLN A 14 22.95 -5.25 -20.53
N HIS A 15 24.10 -5.84 -20.88
CA HIS A 15 25.41 -5.39 -20.44
C HIS A 15 25.97 -4.27 -21.34
N ASP A 16 25.45 -4.13 -22.56
CA ASP A 16 25.92 -3.17 -23.56
C ASP A 16 25.20 -1.82 -23.50
N VAL A 17 24.22 -1.68 -22.60
CA VAL A 17 23.49 -0.42 -22.37
C VAL A 17 24.09 0.38 -21.21
N GLN A 18 23.66 1.64 -21.08
CA GLN A 18 24.07 2.50 -19.97
C GLN A 18 23.54 1.97 -18.64
N GLN A 19 24.43 1.32 -17.86
CA GLN A 19 24.08 0.56 -16.66
C GLN A 19 23.40 1.40 -15.56
N ALA A 20 23.76 2.67 -15.42
CA ALA A 20 23.12 3.56 -14.44
C ALA A 20 21.63 3.80 -14.79
N LEU A 21 21.34 4.06 -16.06
CA LEU A 21 19.98 4.28 -16.54
C LEU A 21 19.14 2.99 -16.47
N LEU A 22 19.72 1.86 -16.90
CA LEU A 22 19.07 0.54 -16.79
C LEU A 22 18.66 0.25 -15.35
N GLY A 23 19.56 0.47 -14.39
CA GLY A 23 19.28 0.25 -12.97
C GLY A 23 18.12 1.09 -12.46
N ARG A 24 18.09 2.38 -12.80
CA ARG A 24 17.00 3.28 -12.43
C ARG A 24 15.67 2.82 -13.02
N LYS A 25 15.63 2.49 -14.31
CA LYS A 25 14.41 2.03 -14.98
C LYS A 25 13.87 0.72 -14.44
N LEU A 26 14.75 -0.25 -14.18
CA LEU A 26 14.31 -1.50 -13.56
C LEU A 26 13.83 -1.28 -12.12
N HIS A 27 14.46 -0.38 -11.36
CA HIS A 27 13.99 0.00 -10.03
C HIS A 27 12.59 0.61 -10.08
N GLU A 28 12.34 1.57 -10.97
CA GLU A 28 11.03 2.20 -11.19
C GLU A 28 9.94 1.17 -11.53
N VAL A 29 10.26 0.19 -12.39
CA VAL A 29 9.32 -0.89 -12.74
C VAL A 29 8.99 -1.75 -11.53
N VAL A 30 10.00 -2.14 -10.73
CA VAL A 30 9.77 -2.94 -9.52
C VAL A 30 8.93 -2.17 -8.51
N GLU A 31 9.24 -0.90 -8.27
CA GLU A 31 8.45 -0.03 -7.40
C GLU A 31 7.00 0.06 -7.89
N SER A 32 6.78 0.32 -9.18
CA SER A 32 5.42 0.39 -9.76
C SER A 32 4.66 -0.93 -9.57
N CYS A 33 5.28 -2.07 -9.84
CA CYS A 33 4.66 -3.38 -9.65
C CYS A 33 4.33 -3.66 -8.18
N VAL A 34 5.26 -3.37 -7.26
CA VAL A 34 5.06 -3.61 -5.82
C VAL A 34 3.92 -2.75 -5.28
N ASN A 35 3.88 -1.45 -5.61
CA ASN A 35 2.83 -0.55 -5.13
C ASN A 35 1.49 -0.85 -5.78
N ARG A 36 1.46 -1.25 -7.06
CA ARG A 36 0.21 -1.68 -7.73
C ARG A 36 -0.36 -2.95 -7.11
N VAL A 37 0.49 -3.92 -6.81
CA VAL A 37 0.04 -5.19 -6.19
C VAL A 37 -0.28 -4.99 -4.72
N GLY A 38 0.42 -4.10 -4.02
CA GLY A 38 0.36 -3.89 -2.57
C GLY A 38 1.06 -5.01 -1.78
N VAL A 39 1.42 -4.72 -0.54
CA VAL A 39 2.30 -5.55 0.28
C VAL A 39 1.66 -5.91 1.62
N GLU A 40 1.64 -7.20 1.95
CA GLU A 40 1.15 -7.65 3.27
C GLU A 40 2.18 -7.35 4.36
N LEU A 41 1.83 -6.45 5.28
CA LEU A 41 2.74 -5.87 6.26
C LEU A 41 3.34 -6.92 7.20
N ASN A 42 2.53 -7.86 7.67
CA ASN A 42 2.94 -8.83 8.68
C ASN A 42 3.84 -9.96 8.13
N THR A 43 3.83 -10.20 6.81
CA THR A 43 4.60 -11.30 6.20
C THR A 43 5.70 -10.83 5.25
N ALA A 44 5.66 -9.57 4.82
CA ALA A 44 6.64 -9.04 3.89
C ALA A 44 8.06 -9.03 4.46
N SER A 45 9.01 -9.33 3.58
CA SER A 45 10.44 -9.19 3.86
C SER A 45 10.88 -7.73 3.73
N ALA A 46 11.96 -7.33 4.42
CA ALA A 46 12.51 -5.98 4.33
C ALA A 46 12.84 -5.55 2.87
N PRO A 47 13.43 -6.40 2.00
CA PRO A 47 13.64 -6.02 0.59
C PRO A 47 12.36 -5.71 -0.17
N LEU A 48 11.24 -6.39 0.12
CA LEU A 48 9.95 -6.09 -0.51
C LEU A 48 9.38 -4.77 0.00
N LEU A 49 9.40 -4.56 1.32
CA LEU A 49 8.94 -3.31 1.95
C LEU A 49 9.74 -2.10 1.48
N ALA A 50 11.01 -2.27 1.13
CA ALA A 50 11.86 -1.18 0.65
C ALA A 50 11.38 -0.56 -0.68
N TYR A 51 10.61 -1.30 -1.48
CA TYR A 51 10.00 -0.83 -2.72
C TYR A 51 8.61 -0.22 -2.52
N VAL A 52 8.09 -0.18 -1.30
CA VAL A 52 6.84 0.52 -1.00
C VAL A 52 7.10 2.02 -0.97
N ALA A 53 6.23 2.79 -1.63
CA ALA A 53 6.33 4.23 -1.72
C ALA A 53 6.51 4.88 -0.34
N GLY A 54 7.52 5.74 -0.20
CA GLY A 54 7.83 6.43 1.06
C GLY A 54 8.61 5.61 2.10
N VAL A 55 8.77 4.28 1.94
CA VAL A 55 9.42 3.42 2.95
C VAL A 55 10.94 3.39 2.79
N GLY A 56 11.43 2.88 1.64
CA GLY A 56 12.87 2.71 1.41
C GLY A 56 13.57 1.70 2.33
N GLY A 57 14.86 1.48 2.11
CA GLY A 57 15.60 0.38 2.74
C GLY A 57 15.77 0.48 4.27
N THR A 58 16.01 1.68 4.79
CA THR A 58 16.22 1.88 6.23
C THR A 58 14.93 1.65 7.02
N LEU A 59 13.82 2.24 6.58
CA LEU A 59 12.55 2.10 7.29
C LEU A 59 12.01 0.67 7.16
N ALA A 60 12.18 0.02 6.01
CA ALA A 60 11.79 -1.38 5.85
C ALA A 60 12.42 -2.31 6.89
N LYS A 61 13.71 -2.13 7.21
CA LYS A 61 14.38 -2.87 8.28
C LYS A 61 13.79 -2.56 9.65
N LYS A 62 13.45 -1.31 9.92
CA LYS A 62 12.82 -0.91 11.18
C LYS A 62 11.40 -1.46 11.34
N ILE A 63 10.61 -1.51 10.27
CA ILE A 63 9.28 -2.11 10.27
C ILE A 63 9.38 -3.60 10.64
N VAL A 64 10.28 -4.34 9.99
CA VAL A 64 10.54 -5.75 10.30
C VAL A 64 11.02 -5.92 11.74
N ALA A 65 12.01 -5.14 12.18
CA ALA A 65 12.51 -5.22 13.55
C ALA A 65 11.44 -4.87 14.60
N HIS A 66 10.55 -3.92 14.29
CA HIS A 66 9.42 -3.60 15.15
C HIS A 66 8.47 -4.78 15.25
N ARG A 67 8.05 -5.35 14.12
CA ARG A 67 7.21 -6.56 14.05
C ARG A 67 7.81 -7.73 14.83
N ASP A 68 9.10 -7.98 14.65
CA ASP A 68 9.78 -9.09 15.30
C ASP A 68 9.86 -8.89 16.83
N ARG A 69 9.81 -7.64 17.31
CA ARG A 69 9.84 -7.29 18.73
C ARG A 69 8.46 -7.28 19.39
N VAL A 70 7.45 -6.70 18.75
CA VAL A 70 6.12 -6.49 19.35
C VAL A 70 5.07 -7.49 18.87
N GLY A 71 5.37 -8.26 17.83
CA GLY A 71 4.43 -9.14 17.15
C GLY A 71 3.80 -8.50 15.90
N ALA A 72 2.77 -9.17 15.39
CA ALA A 72 2.05 -8.72 14.20
C ALA A 72 1.35 -7.37 14.42
N PHE A 73 1.35 -6.52 13.40
CA PHE A 73 0.56 -5.30 13.39
C PHE A 73 -0.93 -5.65 13.29
N ALA A 74 -1.74 -5.15 14.22
CA ALA A 74 -3.20 -5.34 14.22
C ALA A 74 -3.93 -4.42 13.23
N SER A 75 -3.31 -3.30 12.83
CA SER A 75 -3.86 -2.35 11.88
C SER A 75 -2.75 -1.56 11.19
N ARG A 76 -3.08 -0.85 10.11
CA ARG A 76 -2.16 0.10 9.49
C ARG A 76 -1.75 1.19 10.46
N ALA A 77 -2.66 1.66 11.33
CA ALA A 77 -2.39 2.73 12.27
C ALA A 77 -1.20 2.43 13.20
N ALA A 78 -0.99 1.16 13.55
CA ALA A 78 0.15 0.71 14.37
C ALA A 78 1.52 0.99 13.71
N LEU A 79 1.60 1.24 12.39
CA LEU A 79 2.82 1.70 11.73
C LEU A 79 3.38 3.00 12.31
N ARG A 80 2.52 3.84 12.91
CA ARG A 80 2.94 5.10 13.55
C ARG A 80 3.84 4.87 14.77
N GLU A 81 3.84 3.67 15.32
CA GLU A 81 4.70 3.27 16.45
C GLU A 81 6.11 2.86 15.99
N VAL A 82 6.34 2.72 14.67
CA VAL A 82 7.66 2.39 14.13
C VAL A 82 8.55 3.64 14.16
N GLY A 83 9.65 3.58 14.90
CA GLY A 83 10.56 4.71 15.07
C GLY A 83 11.11 5.25 13.74
N GLY A 84 10.87 6.53 13.46
CA GLY A 84 11.27 7.20 12.22
C GLY A 84 10.27 7.07 11.07
N LEU A 85 9.11 6.45 11.29
CA LEU A 85 7.97 6.54 10.40
C LEU A 85 7.18 7.82 10.74
N GLY A 86 7.46 8.90 10.02
CA GLY A 86 6.77 10.18 10.21
C GLY A 86 5.36 10.20 9.61
N PRO A 87 4.54 11.21 9.93
CA PRO A 87 3.18 11.34 9.40
C PRO A 87 3.15 11.38 7.87
N LYS A 88 4.12 12.05 7.23
CA LYS A 88 4.17 12.10 5.76
C LYS A 88 4.53 10.75 5.14
N THR A 89 5.44 10.01 5.76
CA THR A 89 5.79 8.66 5.33
C THR A 89 4.61 7.71 5.50
N PHE A 90 3.86 7.84 6.59
CA PHE A 90 2.63 7.08 6.80
C PHE A 90 1.63 7.35 5.67
N GLU A 91 1.35 8.61 5.37
CA GLU A 91 0.44 9.03 4.29
C GLU A 91 0.88 8.48 2.93
N GLN A 92 2.18 8.43 2.64
CA GLN A 92 2.67 7.89 1.37
C GLN A 92 2.58 6.36 1.30
N ALA A 93 2.81 5.65 2.40
CA ALA A 93 2.94 4.20 2.40
C ALA A 93 1.65 3.44 2.71
N ALA A 94 0.76 4.02 3.52
CA ALA A 94 -0.34 3.27 4.15
C ALA A 94 -1.32 2.67 3.13
N GLY A 95 -1.53 3.31 1.98
CA GLY A 95 -2.43 2.81 0.92
C GLY A 95 -1.90 1.57 0.20
N PHE A 96 -0.59 1.34 0.26
CA PHE A 96 0.08 0.22 -0.41
C PHE A 96 0.34 -0.96 0.53
N LEU A 97 0.19 -0.78 1.83
CA LEU A 97 0.40 -1.79 2.86
C LEU A 97 -0.94 -2.42 3.24
N ARG A 98 -0.98 -3.73 3.47
CA ARG A 98 -2.20 -4.44 3.89
C ARG A 98 -1.97 -5.17 5.21
N VAL A 99 -3.04 -5.30 5.98
CA VAL A 99 -3.07 -6.09 7.21
C VAL A 99 -4.26 -7.03 7.14
N ARG A 100 -4.02 -8.28 6.71
CA ARG A 100 -5.09 -9.27 6.48
C ARG A 100 -5.95 -9.57 7.70
N GLU A 101 -5.31 -9.64 8.86
CA GLU A 101 -5.96 -10.00 10.13
C GLU A 101 -6.48 -8.78 10.89
N SER A 102 -6.54 -7.60 10.24
CA SER A 102 -7.08 -6.41 10.89
C SER A 102 -8.58 -6.53 11.10
N GLU A 103 -9.04 -6.05 12.25
CA GLU A 103 -10.45 -5.86 12.57
C GLU A 103 -11.12 -4.86 11.61
N ASN A 104 -10.38 -3.87 11.11
CA ASN A 104 -10.91 -2.96 10.10
C ASN A 104 -10.79 -3.59 8.70
N PRO A 105 -11.90 -3.90 8.00
CA PRO A 105 -11.85 -4.52 6.67
C PRO A 105 -11.16 -3.63 5.62
N LEU A 106 -11.11 -2.32 5.81
CA LEU A 106 -10.47 -1.39 4.89
C LEU A 106 -8.94 -1.53 4.88
N ASP A 107 -8.34 -2.02 5.97
CA ASP A 107 -6.90 -2.31 6.05
C ASP A 107 -6.47 -3.46 5.11
N ARG A 108 -7.44 -4.25 4.63
CA ARG A 108 -7.23 -5.33 3.64
C ARG A 108 -7.40 -4.83 2.20
N SER A 109 -7.90 -3.61 2.02
CA SER A 109 -8.22 -3.02 0.71
C SER A 109 -7.11 -2.10 0.20
N ALA A 110 -7.30 -1.43 -0.94
CA ALA A 110 -6.41 -0.36 -1.41
C ALA A 110 -6.88 1.05 -0.97
N VAL A 111 -7.99 1.14 -0.22
CA VAL A 111 -8.50 2.42 0.28
C VAL A 111 -7.48 3.00 1.26
N HIS A 112 -7.10 4.26 1.07
CA HIS A 112 -6.19 4.95 1.96
C HIS A 112 -6.87 5.30 3.29
N PRO A 113 -6.20 5.20 4.47
CA PRO A 113 -6.80 5.54 5.77
C PRO A 113 -7.44 6.92 5.88
N GLU A 114 -6.98 7.90 5.10
CA GLU A 114 -7.61 9.24 5.07
C GLU A 114 -9.05 9.22 4.53
N ARG A 115 -9.45 8.15 3.84
CA ARG A 115 -10.77 7.98 3.22
C ARG A 115 -11.67 6.99 3.96
N TYR A 116 -11.28 6.49 5.12
CA TYR A 116 -12.10 5.50 5.86
C TYR A 116 -13.47 6.06 6.24
N ALA A 117 -13.50 7.26 6.79
CA ALA A 117 -14.75 7.95 7.12
C ALA A 117 -15.65 8.18 5.89
N LEU A 118 -15.08 8.28 4.69
CA LEU A 118 -15.85 8.41 3.47
C LEU A 118 -16.51 7.08 3.09
N VAL A 119 -15.77 5.97 3.12
CA VAL A 119 -16.30 4.64 2.81
C VAL A 119 -17.33 4.20 3.86
N GLU A 120 -17.12 4.55 5.13
CA GLU A 120 -18.09 4.32 6.20
C GLU A 120 -19.42 5.04 5.92
N ARG A 121 -19.38 6.30 5.45
CA ARG A 121 -20.58 7.03 5.02
C ARG A 121 -21.27 6.36 3.82
N MET A 122 -20.51 5.92 2.82
CA MET A 122 -21.07 5.20 1.66
C MET A 122 -21.78 3.90 2.08
N ALA A 123 -21.17 3.13 2.99
CA ALA A 123 -21.79 1.91 3.52
C ALA A 123 -23.07 2.21 4.31
N ALA A 124 -23.05 3.27 5.14
CA ALA A 124 -24.21 3.72 5.91
C ALA A 124 -25.36 4.18 5.00
N ASP A 125 -25.08 4.95 3.95
CA ASP A 125 -26.07 5.41 2.97
C ASP A 125 -26.71 4.25 2.18
N LEU A 126 -25.96 3.16 1.98
CA LEU A 126 -26.48 1.91 1.39
C LEU A 126 -27.18 0.99 2.40
N GLY A 127 -27.10 1.29 3.70
CA GLY A 127 -27.66 0.46 4.77
C GLY A 127 -26.93 -0.88 4.96
N VAL A 128 -25.64 -0.96 4.63
CA VAL A 128 -24.82 -2.18 4.75
C VAL A 128 -23.64 -1.95 5.68
N ALA A 129 -23.08 -3.03 6.24
CA ALA A 129 -21.83 -2.93 6.99
C ALA A 129 -20.63 -2.73 6.04
N VAL A 130 -19.57 -2.05 6.49
CA VAL A 130 -18.35 -1.84 5.69
C VAL A 130 -17.74 -3.16 5.24
N GLU A 131 -17.73 -4.19 6.11
CA GLU A 131 -17.26 -5.55 5.78
C GLU A 131 -18.00 -6.14 4.56
N GLN A 132 -19.29 -5.83 4.38
CA GLN A 132 -20.08 -6.33 3.25
C GLN A 132 -19.80 -5.56 1.97
N LEU A 133 -19.42 -4.28 2.07
CA LEU A 133 -19.09 -3.43 0.93
C LEU A 133 -17.70 -3.75 0.36
N VAL A 134 -16.72 -4.01 1.23
CA VAL A 134 -15.34 -4.29 0.82
C VAL A 134 -15.26 -5.60 0.04
N GLY A 135 -14.84 -5.52 -1.23
CA GLY A 135 -14.72 -6.68 -2.12
C GLY A 135 -16.02 -7.09 -2.81
N ASN A 136 -17.14 -6.40 -2.56
CA ASN A 136 -18.42 -6.68 -3.20
C ASN A 136 -18.70 -5.69 -4.36
N ALA A 137 -18.45 -6.15 -5.58
CA ALA A 137 -18.59 -5.33 -6.78
C ALA A 137 -20.05 -4.94 -7.11
N ASP A 138 -21.05 -5.72 -6.64
CA ASP A 138 -22.46 -5.39 -6.86
C ASP A 138 -22.91 -4.26 -5.92
N LEU A 139 -22.50 -4.31 -4.65
CA LEU A 139 -22.78 -3.23 -3.69
C LEU A 139 -22.02 -1.95 -4.05
N ALA A 140 -20.75 -2.06 -4.45
CA ALA A 140 -19.96 -0.91 -4.88
C ALA A 140 -20.60 -0.17 -6.06
N ARG A 141 -21.16 -0.89 -7.04
CA ARG A 141 -21.88 -0.30 -8.19
C ARG A 141 -23.16 0.44 -7.83
N ARG A 142 -23.73 0.19 -6.66
CA ARG A 142 -24.94 0.89 -6.17
C ARG A 142 -24.61 2.22 -5.51
N VAL A 143 -23.33 2.50 -5.21
CA VAL A 143 -22.90 3.78 -4.65
C VAL A 143 -23.03 4.86 -5.72
N ASP A 144 -23.85 5.87 -5.45
CA ASP A 144 -23.90 7.08 -6.26
C ASP A 144 -22.72 7.99 -5.90
N ILE A 145 -21.63 7.89 -6.67
CA ILE A 145 -20.38 8.62 -6.42
C ILE A 145 -20.58 10.15 -6.45
N SER A 146 -21.56 10.66 -7.19
CA SER A 146 -21.80 12.10 -7.34
C SER A 146 -22.13 12.78 -6.01
N ARG A 147 -22.73 12.03 -5.06
CA ARG A 147 -23.09 12.49 -3.72
C ARG A 147 -21.89 12.73 -2.80
N TYR A 148 -20.71 12.19 -3.18
CA TYR A 148 -19.51 12.21 -2.35
C TYR A 148 -18.40 13.08 -2.90
N VAL A 149 -18.61 13.69 -4.08
CA VAL A 149 -17.69 14.68 -4.64
C VAL A 149 -17.66 15.91 -3.74
N SER A 150 -16.45 16.37 -3.41
CA SER A 150 -16.23 17.58 -2.62
C SER A 150 -14.97 18.30 -3.11
N ALA A 151 -14.68 19.47 -2.54
CA ALA A 151 -13.46 20.23 -2.87
C ALA A 151 -12.16 19.42 -2.63
N GLU A 152 -12.20 18.44 -1.71
CA GLU A 152 -11.05 17.61 -1.33
C GLU A 152 -11.09 16.20 -1.95
N VAL A 153 -12.21 15.83 -2.57
CA VAL A 153 -12.47 14.48 -3.11
C VAL A 153 -13.11 14.63 -4.49
N GLY A 154 -12.29 14.51 -5.53
CA GLY A 154 -12.77 14.45 -6.91
C GLY A 154 -13.18 13.03 -7.33
N GLU A 155 -13.84 12.93 -8.49
CA GLU A 155 -14.25 11.65 -9.10
C GLU A 155 -13.11 10.62 -9.24
N PRO A 156 -11.86 10.97 -9.60
CA PRO A 156 -10.79 9.98 -9.71
C PRO A 156 -10.42 9.27 -8.39
N THR A 157 -10.84 9.82 -7.25
CA THR A 157 -10.63 9.25 -5.92
C THR A 157 -11.75 8.29 -5.51
N LEU A 158 -12.94 8.43 -6.10
CA LEU A 158 -14.18 7.70 -5.77
C LEU A 158 -14.32 6.43 -6.63
#